data_AF-A0A2K4ZFY8-F1
#
_entry.id   AF-A0A2K4ZFY8-F1
#
_cell.length_a   1.000
_cell.length_b   1.000
_cell.length_c   1.000
_cell.angle_alpha   90.00
_cell.angle_beta   90.00
_cell.angle_gamma   90.00
#
_symmetry.space_group_name_H-M   'P 1'
#
loop_
_entity.id
_entity.type
_entity.pdbx_description
1 polymer ?
#
loop_
_entity_poly.entity_id
_entity_poly.type
_entity_poly.pdbx_seq_one_letter_code
_entity_poly.pdbx_strand_id
1 'polypeptide(L)' 'MSLMQKRILILSVVVLIAVVLGRLAVRAVMNLLLGGTLFGGNFL' A
#
# COMPACT_ATOMS: atom_id res chain seq x y z
N MET A 1 -3.23 16.14 22.77
CA MET A 1 -3.02 14.75 22.31
C MET A 1 -2.08 14.05 23.29
N SER A 2 -2.60 13.11 24.08
CA SER A 2 -1.75 12.29 24.96
C SER A 2 -0.74 11.47 24.13
N LEU A 3 0.38 11.06 24.74
CA LEU A 3 1.42 10.29 24.06
C LEU A 3 0.86 9.00 23.42
N MET A 4 -0.12 8.38 24.08
CA MET A 4 -0.90 7.23 23.60
C MET A 4 -1.69 7.55 22.32
N GLN A 5 -2.41 8.67 22.29
CA GLN A 5 -3.22 9.08 21.12
C GLN A 5 -2.34 9.35 19.89
N LYS A 6 -1.20 10.02 20.07
CA LYS A 6 -0.25 10.25 18.96
C LYS A 6 0.31 8.93 18.42
N ARG A 7 0.65 7.98 19.30
CA ARG A 7 1.19 6.68 18.89
C ARG A 7 0.18 5.86 18.09
N ILE A 8 -1.07 5.83 18.53
CA ILE A 8 -2.15 5.11 17.82
C ILE A 8 -2.36 5.73 16.43
N LEU A 9 -2.36 7.06 16.33
CA LEU A 9 -2.55 7.77 15.06
C LEU A 9 -1.44 7.48 14.05
N ILE A 10 -0.18 7.46 14.50
CA ILE A 10 0.94 7.13 13.62
C ILE A 10 0.83 5.68 13.13
N LEU A 11 0.51 4.74 14.03
CA LEU A 11 0.37 3.34 13.67
C LEU A 11 -0.77 3.11 12.67
N SER A 12 -1.91 3.75 12.84
CA SER A 12 -3.04 3.62 11.91
C SER A 12 -2.71 4.19 10.53
N VAL A 13 -1.99 5.31 10.44
CA VAL A 13 -1.51 5.86 9.17
C VAL A 13 -0.52 4.91 8.49
N VAL A 14 0.43 4.35 9.24
CA VAL A 14 1.42 3.38 8.71
C VAL A 14 0.72 2.14 8.15
N VAL A 15 -0.27 1.60 8.87
CA VAL A 15 -1.04 0.43 8.41
C VAL A 15 -1.80 0.74 7.11
N LEU A 16 -2.45 1.91 7.02
CA LEU A 16 -3.13 2.33 5.78
C LEU A 16 -2.18 2.40 4.59
N ILE A 17 -1.01 3.03 4.78
CA ILE A 17 0.01 3.15 3.73
C ILE A 17 0.53 1.77 3.33
N ALA A 18 0.80 0.90 4.31
CA ALA A 18 1.30 -0.45 4.07
C ALA A 18 0.30 -1.30 3.27
N VAL A 19 -1.00 -1.19 3.52
CA VAL A 19 -2.04 -1.90 2.77
C VAL A 19 -2.07 -1.44 1.30
N VAL A 20 -2.03 -0.13 1.05
CA VAL A 20 -2.04 0.42 -0.31
C VAL A 20 -0.76 0.01 -1.06
N LEU A 21 0.40 0.16 -0.42
CA LEU A 21 1.69 -0.20 -1.03
C LEU A 21 1.83 -1.70 -1.26
N GLY A 22 1.39 -2.54 -0.32
CA GLY A 22 1.45 -4.00 -0.45
C GLY A 22 0.64 -4.48 -1.66
N ARG A 23 -0.54 -3.90 -1.90
CA ARG A 23 -1.35 -4.22 -3.07
C ARG A 23 -0.67 -3.80 -4.38
N LEU A 24 -0.08 -2.62 -4.41
CA LEU A 24 0.66 -2.13 -5.57
C LEU A 24 1.91 -2.97 -5.84
N ALA A 25 2.62 -3.38 -4.78
CA ALA A 25 3.80 -4.25 -4.88
C ALA A 25 3.44 -5.62 -5.45
N VAL A 26 2.36 -6.26 -4.96
CA VAL A 26 1.88 -7.53 -5.51
C VAL A 26 1.52 -7.39 -6.99
N ARG A 27 0.81 -6.31 -7.37
CA ARG A 27 0.54 -6.02 -8.79
C ARG A 27 1.82 -5.83 -9.58
N ALA A 28 2.76 -5.02 -9.09
CA ALA A 28 4.03 -4.76 -9.76
C ALA A 28 4.80 -6.06 -10.03
N VAL A 29 4.89 -6.93 -9.02
CA VAL A 29 5.56 -8.23 -9.12
C VAL A 29 4.85 -9.14 -10.11
N MET A 30 3.53 -9.31 -10.00
CA MET A 30 2.76 -10.13 -10.95
C MET A 30 2.87 -9.59 -12.38
N ASN A 31 2.84 -8.27 -12.53
CA ASN A 31 2.96 -7.61 -13.81
C ASN A 31 4.35 -7.79 -14.44
N LEU A 32 5.41 -7.74 -13.62
CA LEU A 32 6.78 -8.03 -14.05
C LEU A 32 6.94 -9.48 -14.50
N LEU A 33 6.38 -10.43 -13.75
CA LEU A 33 6.49 -11.86 -14.03
C LEU A 33 5.68 -12.28 -15.26
N LEU A 34 4.51 -11.68 -15.47
CA LEU A 34 3.59 -12.03 -16.56
C LEU A 34 3.77 -11.15 -17.81
N GLY A 35 4.74 -10.23 -17.81
CA GLY A 35 5.03 -9.33 -18.94
C GLY A 35 3.91 -8.32 -19.24
N GLY A 36 3.05 -8.02 -18.27
CA GLY A 36 1.93 -7.08 -18.42
C GLY A 36 2.33 -5.61 -18.27
N THR A 37 1.37 -4.69 -18.24
CA THR A 37 1.59 -3.28 -17.87
C THR A 37 1.05 -2.94 -16.47
N LEU A 38 1.87 -2.24 -15.67
CA LEU A 38 1.59 -1.88 -14.26
C LEU A 38 0.31 -1.02 -14.10
N PHE A 39 -0.17 -0.42 -15.19
CA PHE A 39 -1.24 0.59 -15.24
C PHE A 39 -2.34 0.28 -16.28
N GLY A 40 -2.43 -0.94 -16.81
CA GLY A 40 -3.25 -1.30 -17.98
C GLY A 40 -4.78 -1.21 -17.84
N GLY A 41 -5.36 -0.58 -16.82
CA GLY A 41 -6.80 -0.30 -16.80
C GLY A 41 -7.46 -0.02 -15.45
N ASN A 42 -6.81 -0.29 -14.30
CA ASN A 42 -7.38 0.10 -13.00
C ASN A 42 -6.30 0.24 -11.91
N PHE A 43 -5.96 1.48 -11.55
CA PHE A 43 -4.93 1.78 -10.53
C PHE A 43 -5.43 1.53 -9.08
N LEU A 44 -6.73 1.30 -8.93
CA LEU A 44 -7.39 0.95 -7.68
C LEU A 44 -8.21 -0.33 -7.80
#